data_AF-A0A2V9HSG9-F1
#
_entry.id   AF-A0A2V9HSG9-F1
#
_cell.length_a   1.000
_cell.length_b   1.000
_cell.length_c   1.000
_cell.angle_alpha   90.00
_cell.angle_beta   90.00
_cell.angle_gamma   90.00
#
_symmetry.space_group_name_H-M   'P 1'
#
loop_
_entity.id
_entity.type
_entity.pdbx_description
1 polymer ?
#
loop_
_entity_poly.entity_id
_entity_poly.type
_entity_poly.pdbx_seq_one_letter_code
_entity_poly.pdbx_strand_id
1 'polypeptide(L)'
;MVTLLSKSIHRSTFARVVVLGLMALCGAASPLLGQETVAGKFTLTENTSLGKKFLPAGAYTFSIEPVGILQSVSSIQGARQVVQVVVRPETKAGPVAIIFAMVTRSARALDASKLVLAPVNNGMAMHSMYLDKQGLVLDFDWWSPKDKTQILAQAAGPEPASASKAID
;
A
#
# COMPACT_ATOMS: atom_id res chain seq x y z
N MET A 1 -29.70 25.11 -67.62
CA MET A 1 -28.60 24.45 -68.36
C MET A 1 -27.46 25.47 -68.44
N VAL A 2 -26.34 25.19 -67.75
CA VAL A 2 -24.92 25.55 -68.02
C VAL A 2 -24.71 26.87 -68.80
N THR A 3 -24.03 27.93 -68.31
CA THR A 3 -22.63 28.01 -67.83
C THR A 3 -22.29 29.42 -67.32
N LEU A 4 -21.40 29.48 -66.30
CA LEU A 4 -20.21 30.34 -66.12
C LEU A 4 -20.24 31.86 -66.38
N LEU A 5 -19.81 32.66 -65.40
CA LEU A 5 -18.52 33.42 -65.34
C LEU A 5 -18.65 34.45 -64.18
N SER A 6 -17.91 34.34 -63.08
CA SER A 6 -16.51 34.80 -62.91
C SER A 6 -16.36 36.24 -62.40
N LYS A 7 -15.96 36.37 -61.11
CA LYS A 7 -14.94 37.30 -60.57
C LYS A 7 -14.86 37.06 -59.04
N SER A 8 -13.88 36.30 -58.53
CA SER A 8 -12.54 36.77 -58.11
C SER A 8 -12.64 38.06 -57.30
N ILE A 9 -12.26 38.09 -56.01
CA ILE A 9 -10.92 38.42 -55.50
C ILE A 9 -11.05 38.28 -53.95
N HIS A 10 -10.23 37.60 -53.14
CA HIS A 10 -8.83 37.91 -52.81
C HIS A 10 -8.24 36.77 -51.94
N ARG A 11 -6.94 36.46 -52.18
CA ARG A 11 -5.84 36.29 -51.21
C ARG A 11 -6.20 36.03 -49.74
N SER A 12 -5.48 35.26 -48.94
CA SER A 12 -4.25 34.47 -49.03
C SER A 12 -4.12 33.89 -47.61
N THR A 13 -3.74 32.62 -47.51
CA THR A 13 -2.90 32.06 -46.44
C THR A 13 -3.24 32.43 -44.98
N PHE A 14 -3.72 31.46 -44.19
CA PHE A 14 -2.99 30.95 -43.02
C PHE A 14 -3.71 29.71 -42.47
N ALA A 15 -3.05 28.57 -42.62
CA ALA A 15 -3.39 27.32 -42.01
C ALA A 15 -3.27 27.41 -40.49
N ARG A 16 -4.28 26.95 -39.76
CA ARG A 16 -4.13 26.36 -38.43
C ARG A 16 -5.20 25.28 -38.25
N VAL A 17 -4.83 24.08 -38.70
CA VAL A 17 -5.53 22.84 -38.36
C VAL A 17 -5.23 22.57 -36.89
N VAL A 18 -6.20 22.85 -36.01
CA VAL A 18 -6.18 22.36 -34.62
C VAL A 18 -7.02 21.10 -34.60
N VAL A 19 -6.34 19.96 -34.70
CA VAL A 19 -6.95 18.63 -34.59
C VAL A 19 -7.48 18.45 -33.17
N LEU A 20 -8.79 18.36 -33.03
CA LEU A 20 -9.47 17.83 -31.85
C LEU A 20 -9.28 16.31 -31.83
N GLY A 21 -8.16 15.86 -31.27
CA GLY A 21 -7.93 14.47 -30.93
C GLY A 21 -8.33 14.21 -29.48
N LEU A 22 -9.62 13.97 -29.22
CA LEU A 22 -10.07 13.46 -27.92
C LEU A 22 -9.96 11.93 -27.95
N MET A 23 -8.82 11.41 -27.51
CA MET A 23 -8.59 9.97 -27.34
C MET A 23 -8.27 9.66 -25.88
N ALA A 24 -8.85 8.53 -25.45
CA ALA A 24 -8.65 7.78 -24.22
C ALA A 24 -9.27 8.36 -22.93
N LEU A 25 -10.47 7.84 -22.59
CA LEU A 25 -10.82 7.58 -21.20
C LEU A 25 -9.73 6.67 -20.61
N CYS A 26 -8.71 7.25 -19.99
CA CYS A 26 -7.96 6.56 -18.96
C CYS A 26 -8.94 6.32 -17.81
N GLY A 27 -9.38 5.08 -17.66
CA GLY A 27 -10.05 4.62 -16.45
C GLY A 27 -9.15 4.90 -15.26
N ALA A 28 -9.36 6.04 -14.60
CA ALA A 28 -9.02 6.17 -13.21
C ALA A 28 -9.89 5.16 -12.49
N ALA A 29 -9.32 3.99 -12.18
CA ALA A 29 -9.85 3.19 -11.10
C ALA A 29 -9.86 4.12 -9.88
N SER A 30 -11.03 4.63 -9.53
CA SER A 30 -11.23 5.36 -8.28
C SER A 30 -10.59 4.51 -7.18
N PRO A 31 -9.69 5.06 -6.34
CA PRO A 31 -9.31 4.35 -5.14
C PRO A 31 -10.61 4.11 -4.37
N LEU A 32 -10.90 2.83 -4.18
CA LEU A 32 -12.06 2.35 -3.43
C LEU A 32 -12.05 3.08 -2.08
N LEU A 33 -13.03 3.97 -1.88
CA LEU A 33 -13.20 4.74 -0.66
C LEU A 33 -13.28 3.78 0.54
N GLY A 34 -12.40 3.91 1.53
CA GLY A 34 -12.71 3.41 2.88
C GLY A 34 -11.57 2.93 3.78
N GLN A 35 -10.38 2.60 3.27
CA GLN A 35 -9.24 2.22 4.12
C GLN A 35 -8.02 3.04 3.72
N GLU A 36 -7.47 3.82 4.65
CA GLU A 36 -6.15 4.41 4.48
C GLU A 36 -5.11 3.29 4.44
N THR A 37 -4.87 2.75 3.25
CA THR A 37 -3.81 1.77 3.01
C THR A 37 -2.48 2.50 3.04
N VAL A 38 -1.72 2.33 4.12
CA VAL A 38 -0.35 2.84 4.19
C VAL A 38 0.51 1.99 3.25
N ALA A 39 1.13 2.63 2.27
CA ALA A 39 1.95 1.96 1.26
C ALA A 39 3.27 2.69 1.03
N GLY A 40 4.27 1.96 0.56
CA GLY A 40 5.59 2.51 0.30
C GLY A 40 6.48 1.60 -0.51
N LYS A 41 7.75 1.98 -0.62
CA LYS A 41 8.79 1.27 -1.39
C LYS A 41 10.00 1.01 -0.51
N PHE A 42 10.70 -0.08 -0.79
CA PHE A 42 12.02 -0.37 -0.24
C PHE A 42 12.86 -1.17 -1.24
N THR A 43 14.18 -1.15 -1.04
CA THR A 43 15.12 -1.91 -1.85
C THR A 43 15.93 -2.83 -0.94
N LEU A 44 16.02 -4.10 -1.32
CA LEU A 44 16.89 -5.08 -0.69
C LEU A 44 18.19 -5.18 -1.50
N THR A 45 19.32 -5.02 -0.85
CA THR A 45 20.66 -5.15 -1.46
C THR A 45 21.11 -6.60 -1.56
N GLU A 46 20.52 -7.49 -0.76
CA GLU A 46 20.85 -8.91 -0.69
C GLU A 46 19.61 -9.76 -0.45
N ASN A 47 19.77 -11.08 -0.58
CA ASN A 47 18.70 -12.03 -0.30
C ASN A 47 18.34 -11.98 1.18
N THR A 48 17.09 -11.64 1.48
CA THR A 48 16.64 -11.38 2.84
C THR A 48 15.43 -12.25 3.18
N SER A 49 15.39 -12.82 4.37
CA SER A 49 14.22 -13.55 4.84
C SER A 49 13.14 -12.61 5.38
N LEU A 50 11.88 -12.98 5.15
CA LEU A 50 10.70 -12.33 5.68
C LEU A 50 9.78 -13.43 6.21
N GLY A 51 9.83 -13.67 7.53
CA GLY A 51 9.20 -14.84 8.14
C GLY A 51 9.75 -16.14 7.54
N LYS A 52 8.89 -16.90 6.86
CA LYS A 52 9.28 -18.17 6.19
C LYS A 52 9.63 -18.02 4.70
N LYS A 53 9.59 -16.80 4.16
CA LYS A 53 9.85 -16.52 2.74
C LYS A 53 11.23 -15.93 2.57
N PHE A 54 11.90 -16.26 1.47
CA PHE A 54 13.13 -15.61 1.03
C PHE A 54 12.81 -14.64 -0.10
N LEU A 55 13.16 -13.38 0.08
CA LEU A 55 13.04 -12.33 -0.91
C LEU A 55 14.43 -12.09 -1.53
N PRO A 56 14.57 -12.16 -2.86
CA PRO A 56 15.84 -11.83 -3.50
C PRO A 56 16.17 -10.33 -3.38
N ALA A 57 17.41 -9.97 -3.66
CA ALA A 57 17.78 -8.57 -3.85
C ALA A 57 16.92 -7.91 -4.94
N GLY A 58 16.48 -6.68 -4.71
CA GLY A 58 15.62 -5.96 -5.66
C GLY A 58 14.76 -4.87 -5.04
N ALA A 59 13.99 -4.20 -5.90
CA ALA A 59 13.03 -3.17 -5.50
C ALA A 59 11.63 -3.76 -5.26
N TYR A 60 11.02 -3.33 -4.16
CA TYR A 60 9.73 -3.81 -3.69
C TYR A 60 8.82 -2.64 -3.30
N THR A 61 7.52 -2.87 -3.46
CA THR A 61 6.47 -2.09 -2.83
C THR A 61 5.85 -2.89 -1.70
N PHE A 62 5.34 -2.18 -0.70
CA PHE A 62 4.51 -2.77 0.35
C PHE A 62 3.21 -2.01 0.51
N SER A 63 2.17 -2.70 0.96
CA SER A 63 0.95 -2.13 1.49
C SER A 63 0.62 -2.74 2.84
N ILE A 64 0.01 -1.95 3.71
CA ILE A 64 -0.43 -2.35 5.04
C ILE A 64 -1.95 -2.38 5.04
N GLU A 65 -2.49 -3.55 5.35
CA GLU A 65 -3.91 -3.81 5.44
C GLU A 65 -4.24 -4.08 6.91
N PRO A 66 -5.21 -3.38 7.50
CA PRO A 66 -5.59 -3.61 8.87
C PRO A 66 -6.34 -4.95 9.00
N VAL A 67 -6.24 -5.59 10.16
CA VAL A 67 -6.79 -6.94 10.41
C VAL A 67 -7.79 -6.89 11.56
N GLY A 68 -8.93 -7.55 11.41
CA GLY A 68 -9.97 -7.65 12.45
C GLY A 68 -10.72 -6.34 12.70
N ILE A 69 -10.86 -5.94 13.96
CA ILE A 69 -11.63 -4.76 14.43
C ILE A 69 -10.94 -3.44 14.04
N LEU A 70 -9.72 -3.51 13.54
CA LEU A 70 -8.90 -2.38 13.18
C LEU A 70 -9.44 -1.78 11.87
N GLN A 71 -10.11 -0.62 11.95
CA GLN A 71 -10.73 0.01 10.78
C GLN A 71 -9.74 0.81 9.92
N SER A 72 -8.66 1.33 10.53
CA SER A 72 -7.64 2.11 9.83
C SER A 72 -6.30 2.07 10.57
N VAL A 73 -5.20 2.06 9.82
CA VAL A 73 -3.84 2.15 10.39
C VAL A 73 -3.62 3.49 11.12
N SER A 74 -4.37 4.55 10.78
CA SER A 74 -4.28 5.84 11.47
C SER A 74 -4.93 5.86 12.85
N SER A 75 -5.79 4.89 13.20
CA SER A 75 -6.47 4.83 14.50
C SER A 75 -5.64 4.16 15.60
N ILE A 76 -4.37 3.83 15.34
CA ILE A 76 -3.45 3.25 16.33
C ILE A 76 -3.09 4.33 17.38
N GLN A 77 -3.78 4.30 18.53
CA GLN A 77 -3.63 5.28 19.60
C GLN A 77 -2.63 4.88 20.71
N GLY A 78 -2.05 3.68 20.68
CA GLY A 78 -0.99 3.31 21.62
C GLY A 78 -0.88 1.81 21.94
N ALA A 79 -1.95 1.04 21.71
CA ALA A 79 -1.88 -0.41 21.83
C ALA A 79 -1.16 -1.03 20.63
N ARG A 80 -0.43 -2.11 20.91
CA ARG A 80 0.16 -3.04 19.94
C ARG A 80 -0.98 -3.66 19.12
N GLN A 81 -0.98 -3.45 17.80
CA GLN A 81 -2.02 -3.98 16.92
C GLN A 81 -1.42 -4.84 15.81
N VAL A 82 -2.21 -5.79 15.30
CA VAL A 82 -1.77 -6.72 14.26
C VAL A 82 -2.23 -6.18 12.92
N VAL A 83 -1.32 -6.11 11.97
CA VAL A 83 -1.60 -5.72 10.59
C VAL A 83 -1.07 -6.78 9.63
N GLN A 84 -1.66 -6.81 8.44
CA GLN A 84 -1.18 -7.61 7.33
C GLN A 84 -0.32 -6.72 6.44
N VAL A 85 0.89 -7.18 6.13
CA VAL A 85 1.83 -6.51 5.24
C VAL A 85 1.95 -7.33 3.97
N VAL A 86 1.59 -6.70 2.85
CA VAL A 86 1.64 -7.32 1.53
C VAL A 86 2.82 -6.74 0.76
N VAL A 87 3.75 -7.59 0.36
CA VAL A 87 4.97 -7.22 -0.36
C VAL A 87 4.87 -7.66 -1.82
N ARG A 88 5.17 -6.74 -2.74
CA ARG A 88 5.12 -6.95 -4.19
C ARG A 88 6.44 -6.49 -4.83
N PRO A 89 7.06 -7.28 -5.72
CA PRO A 89 8.21 -6.83 -6.49
C PRO A 89 7.76 -5.75 -7.48
N GLU A 90 8.59 -4.74 -7.75
CA GLU A 90 8.23 -3.71 -8.75
C GLU A 90 8.18 -4.26 -10.18
N THR A 91 8.84 -5.39 -10.43
CA THR A 91 9.05 -5.96 -11.77
C THR A 91 8.04 -7.04 -12.15
N LYS A 92 7.20 -7.51 -11.22
CA LYS A 92 6.24 -8.60 -11.48
C LYS A 92 4.88 -8.30 -10.87
N ALA A 93 3.84 -8.78 -11.52
CA ALA A 93 2.49 -8.69 -11.00
C ALA A 93 2.29 -9.65 -9.80
N GLY A 94 1.51 -9.18 -8.82
CA GLY A 94 1.07 -9.98 -7.67
C GLY A 94 1.99 -9.94 -6.44
N PRO A 95 1.47 -10.36 -5.28
CA PRO A 95 2.24 -10.41 -4.03
C PRO A 95 3.22 -11.58 -4.02
N VAL A 96 4.42 -11.33 -3.49
CA VAL A 96 5.45 -12.38 -3.24
C VAL A 96 5.51 -12.80 -1.78
N ALA A 97 5.04 -11.93 -0.89
CA ALA A 97 4.85 -12.25 0.52
C ALA A 97 3.64 -11.52 1.07
N ILE A 98 2.92 -12.21 1.95
CA ILE A 98 1.85 -11.67 2.79
C ILE A 98 2.17 -12.18 4.19
N ILE A 99 2.44 -11.26 5.12
CA ILE A 99 2.85 -11.60 6.49
C ILE A 99 2.09 -10.76 7.50
N PHE A 100 2.04 -11.21 8.74
CA PHE A 100 1.52 -10.42 9.85
C PHE A 100 2.66 -9.70 10.57
N ALA A 101 2.46 -8.43 10.88
CA ALA A 101 3.38 -7.61 11.64
C ALA A 101 2.66 -6.97 12.81
N MET A 102 3.40 -6.66 13.87
CA MET A 102 2.90 -5.81 14.93
C MET A 102 3.20 -4.37 14.60
N VAL A 103 2.15 -3.54 14.59
CA VAL A 103 2.28 -2.11 14.43
C VAL A 103 2.15 -1.42 15.78
N THR A 104 3.04 -0.46 16.02
CA THR A 104 3.02 0.41 17.20
C THR A 104 3.37 1.84 16.80
N ARG A 105 3.04 2.80 17.66
CA ARG A 105 3.55 4.17 17.52
C ARG A 105 5.06 4.16 17.74
N SER A 106 5.79 4.77 16.81
CA SER A 106 7.22 5.00 16.97
C SER A 106 7.43 6.11 18.00
N ALA A 107 8.19 5.82 19.07
CA ALA A 107 8.69 6.84 19.98
C ALA A 107 9.88 7.62 19.38
N ARG A 108 10.39 7.18 18.23
CA ARG A 108 11.53 7.77 17.53
C ARG A 108 11.03 8.58 16.35
N ALA A 109 11.37 9.87 16.32
CA ALA A 109 11.38 10.63 15.08
C ALA A 109 12.60 10.19 14.26
N LEU A 110 12.39 9.78 13.02
CA LEU A 110 13.48 9.46 12.11
C LEU A 110 13.46 10.48 10.98
N ASP A 111 14.61 10.76 10.37
CA ASP A 111 14.62 11.70 9.24
C ASP A 111 13.95 11.11 7.98
N ALA A 112 13.77 9.77 7.95
CA ALA A 112 13.09 9.05 6.88
C ALA A 112 12.59 7.67 7.33
N SER A 113 11.59 7.15 6.61
CA SER A 113 11.17 5.75 6.72
C SER A 113 12.35 4.81 6.43
N LYS A 114 12.50 3.76 7.25
CA LYS A 114 13.67 2.89 7.23
C LYS A 114 13.29 1.44 7.45
N LEU A 115 13.77 0.56 6.57
CA LEU A 115 13.77 -0.89 6.81
C LEU A 115 15.04 -1.27 7.59
N VAL A 116 14.87 -2.02 8.67
CA VAL A 116 15.97 -2.55 9.49
C VAL A 116 16.04 -4.06 9.28
N LEU A 117 17.23 -4.51 8.89
CA LEU A 117 17.56 -5.91 8.76
C LEU A 117 18.34 -6.37 10.00
N ALA A 118 18.12 -7.61 10.42
CA ALA A 118 18.88 -8.24 11.51
C ALA A 118 19.47 -9.58 11.03
N PRO A 119 20.65 -9.96 11.52
CA PRO A 119 21.21 -11.27 11.24
C PRO A 119 20.37 -12.37 11.90
N VAL A 120 19.98 -13.38 11.12
CA VAL A 120 19.26 -14.58 11.59
C VAL A 120 19.90 -15.81 10.96
N ASN A 121 20.46 -16.69 11.80
CA ASN A 121 21.29 -17.82 11.38
C ASN A 121 22.43 -17.37 10.45
N ASN A 122 22.43 -17.84 9.19
CA ASN A 122 23.44 -17.57 8.17
C ASN A 122 23.00 -16.51 7.13
N GLY A 123 22.04 -15.65 7.46
CA GLY A 123 21.56 -14.63 6.53
C GLY A 123 20.93 -13.43 7.24
N MET A 124 20.35 -12.53 6.46
CA MET A 124 19.64 -11.35 6.95
C MET A 124 18.14 -11.58 6.92
N ALA A 125 17.43 -11.07 7.93
CA ALA A 125 15.98 -11.05 8.01
C ALA A 125 15.47 -9.62 8.14
N MET A 126 14.29 -9.35 7.59
CA MET A 126 13.56 -8.12 7.86
C MET A 126 13.08 -8.15 9.31
N HIS A 127 13.62 -7.26 10.15
CA HIS A 127 13.32 -7.22 11.58
C HIS A 127 12.21 -6.20 11.88
N SER A 128 12.39 -4.97 11.40
CA SER A 128 11.40 -3.90 11.58
C SER A 128 11.39 -2.91 10.44
N MET A 129 10.27 -2.23 10.24
CA MET A 129 10.12 -1.14 9.28
C MET A 129 9.53 0.08 9.96
N TYR A 130 10.29 1.17 9.97
CA TYR A 130 9.87 2.46 10.49
C TYR A 130 9.20 3.26 9.38
N LEU A 131 8.04 3.80 9.69
CA LEU A 131 7.18 4.56 8.81
C LEU A 131 7.07 5.97 9.38
N ASP A 132 8.10 6.77 9.12
CA ASP A 132 8.29 8.04 9.81
C ASP A 132 7.11 9.00 9.59
N LYS A 133 6.65 9.14 8.34
CA LYS A 133 5.47 9.97 8.00
C LYS A 133 4.21 9.60 8.78
N GLN A 134 4.08 8.35 9.20
CA GLN A 134 2.94 7.86 9.99
C GLN A 134 3.24 7.82 11.49
N GLY A 135 4.51 8.01 11.90
CA GLY A 135 4.97 7.82 13.26
C GLY A 135 4.74 6.39 13.73
N LEU A 136 4.94 5.39 12.86
CA LEU A 136 4.70 3.98 13.15
C LEU A 136 5.96 3.14 13.00
N VAL A 137 6.01 2.03 13.71
CA VAL A 137 6.97 0.95 13.47
C VAL A 137 6.22 -0.36 13.32
N LEU A 138 6.57 -1.08 12.25
CA LEU A 138 6.21 -2.46 12.03
C LEU A 138 7.32 -3.35 12.59
N ASP A 139 6.96 -4.25 13.48
CA ASP A 139 7.82 -5.30 14.00
C ASP A 139 7.42 -6.62 13.31
N PHE A 140 8.38 -7.28 12.65
CA PHE A 140 8.19 -8.53 11.93
C PHE A 140 8.61 -9.76 12.77
N ASP A 141 9.41 -9.57 13.82
CA ASP A 141 9.95 -10.62 14.68
C ASP A 141 9.15 -10.81 15.97
N TRP A 142 8.04 -10.09 16.10
CA TRP A 142 7.12 -10.12 17.23
C TRP A 142 6.54 -11.51 17.59
N TRP A 143 6.67 -12.50 16.72
CA TRP A 143 6.01 -13.80 16.84
C TRP A 143 6.75 -14.75 17.80
N SER A 144 6.17 -14.97 18.99
CA SER A 144 6.43 -16.17 19.79
C SER A 144 5.35 -17.23 19.50
N PRO A 145 5.65 -18.55 19.47
CA PRO A 145 4.67 -19.60 19.26
C PRO A 145 3.46 -19.56 20.20
N LYS A 146 3.60 -18.97 21.39
CA LYS A 146 2.53 -18.82 22.38
C LYS A 146 1.49 -17.75 22.00
N ASP A 147 1.90 -16.73 21.25
CA ASP A 147 1.04 -15.58 20.92
C ASP A 147 0.15 -15.84 19.69
N LYS A 148 0.51 -16.85 18.88
CA LYS A 148 -0.20 -17.25 17.65
C LYS A 148 -1.68 -17.54 17.89
N THR A 149 -2.00 -18.37 18.88
CA THR A 149 -3.37 -18.88 19.08
C THR A 149 -4.30 -17.79 19.60
N GLN A 150 -3.79 -16.92 20.49
CA GLN A 150 -4.56 -15.85 21.10
C GLN A 150 -4.91 -14.75 20.09
N ILE A 151 -3.98 -14.43 19.19
CA ILE A 151 -4.19 -13.37 18.20
C ILE A 151 -5.00 -13.84 17.00
N LEU A 152 -4.85 -15.09 16.53
CA LEU A 152 -5.77 -15.64 15.54
C LEU A 152 -7.22 -15.65 16.07
N ALA A 153 -7.41 -15.92 17.36
CA ALA A 153 -8.74 -15.86 17.99
C ALA A 153 -9.28 -14.42 18.06
N GLN A 154 -8.44 -13.42 18.32
CA GLN A 154 -8.84 -12.01 18.33
C GLN A 154 -9.10 -11.44 16.92
N ALA A 155 -8.35 -11.88 15.92
CA ALA A 155 -8.57 -11.52 14.52
C ALA A 155 -9.82 -12.20 13.92
N ALA A 156 -10.22 -13.35 14.47
CA ALA A 156 -11.45 -14.07 14.11
C ALA A 156 -12.66 -13.75 15.00
N GLY A 157 -12.51 -12.85 15.99
CA GLY A 157 -13.58 -12.48 16.91
C GLY A 157 -14.69 -11.70 16.18
N PRO A 158 -15.97 -12.10 16.32
CA PRO A 158 -17.06 -11.37 15.72
C PRO A 158 -17.16 -9.96 16.32
N GLU A 159 -17.46 -9.00 15.44
CA GLU A 159 -17.87 -7.63 15.75
C GLU A 159 -18.75 -7.61 17.02
N PRO A 160 -18.45 -6.80 18.05
CA PRO A 160 -19.37 -6.62 19.15
C PRO A 160 -20.62 -5.96 18.57
N ALA A 161 -21.66 -6.78 18.35
CA ALA A 161 -22.97 -6.31 18.00
C ALA A 161 -23.33 -5.21 19.00
N SER A 162 -23.52 -3.99 18.50
CA SER A 162 -24.09 -2.89 19.26
C SER A 162 -25.31 -3.42 19.99
N ALA A 163 -25.19 -3.52 21.31
CA ALA A 163 -26.32 -3.81 22.18
C ALA A 163 -27.26 -2.60 22.09
N SER A 164 -28.14 -2.60 21.10
CA SER A 164 -29.36 -1.80 21.10
C SER A 164 -30.17 -2.26 22.29
N LYS A 165 -29.98 -1.57 23.40
CA LYS A 165 -30.82 -1.65 24.58
C LYS A 165 -32.17 -1.03 24.21
N ALA A 166 -33.04 -1.83 23.59
CA ALA A 166 -34.45 -1.51 23.50
C ALA A 166 -35.03 -1.70 24.90
N ILE A 167 -35.42 -0.59 25.51
CA ILE A 167 -36.23 -0.54 26.72
C ILE A 167 -37.67 -0.44 26.22
N ASP A 168 -38.47 -1.45 26.54
CA ASP A 168 -39.92 -1.32 26.70
C ASP A 168 -40.31 -2.08 27.98
#